data_AF-A0A524QR54-F1
#
_entry.id   AF-A0A524QR54-F1
#
_cell.length_a   1.000
_cell.length_b   1.000
_cell.length_c   1.000
_cell.angle_alpha   90.00
_cell.angle_beta   90.00
_cell.angle_gamma   90.00
#
_symmetry.space_group_name_H-M   'P 1'
#
loop_
_entity.id
_entity.type
_entity.pdbx_description
1 polymer ?
#
loop_
_entity_poly.entity_id
_entity_poly.type
_entity_poly.pdbx_seq_one_letter_code
_entity_poly.pdbx_strand_id
1 'polypeptide(L)'
;MSISKAVAASAAVPCVLAGIVLRNYDCQADFTPPGWIEAVLQHSNSNPRLWEKARQADSYTRPGARPYIHLLDGGVVDNLGLEPVLWSLDSEDSPWSVRNMLLEKRVKKVVIIVVNASCKPERLWDKGVDRPTVTEMLDVSIQAIMESKTLEVRARLNEVCGQLQKEFAPDGVKFYVTEVSFDQIASTSAQRYFNGLPTDLQLPQKAVEALRLVGGRLLLESEAYQELLTDLGGSAVSLELEWRAGKPKHQP
;
A
#
# COMPACT_ATOMS: atom_id res chain seq x y z
N MET A 1 3.00 10.45 -19.89
CA MET A 1 3.55 9.11 -19.59
C MET A 1 2.46 8.08 -19.90
N SER A 2 2.78 6.96 -20.57
CA SER A 2 1.78 5.91 -20.78
C SER A 2 1.56 5.11 -19.49
N ILE A 3 0.36 4.56 -19.30
CA ILE A 3 0.05 3.68 -18.17
C ILE A 3 1.02 2.50 -18.12
N SER A 4 1.39 1.93 -19.27
CA SER A 4 2.36 0.84 -19.36
C SER A 4 3.73 1.18 -18.75
N LYS A 5 4.24 2.39 -18.97
CA LYS A 5 5.51 2.83 -18.36
C LYS A 5 5.37 3.04 -16.86
N ALA A 6 4.20 3.47 -16.39
CA ALA A 6 3.96 3.66 -14.96
C ALA A 6 3.89 2.32 -14.24
N VAL A 7 3.18 1.35 -14.82
CA VAL A 7 3.14 -0.04 -14.33
C VAL A 7 4.54 -0.65 -14.34
N ALA A 8 5.30 -0.52 -15.43
CA ALA A 8 6.66 -1.06 -15.52
C ALA A 8 7.60 -0.43 -14.47
N ALA A 9 7.51 0.90 -14.26
CA ALA A 9 8.30 1.58 -13.24
C ALA A 9 7.93 1.11 -11.82
N SER A 10 6.63 0.97 -11.54
CA SER A 10 6.13 0.57 -10.22
C SER A 10 6.53 -0.85 -9.83
N ALA A 11 6.82 -1.72 -10.80
CA ALA A 11 7.24 -3.10 -10.60
C ALA A 11 8.75 -3.32 -10.77
N ALA A 12 9.54 -2.25 -10.95
CA ALA A 12 10.97 -2.33 -11.25
C ALA A 12 11.80 -2.61 -9.98
N VAL A 13 11.61 -3.79 -9.37
CA VAL A 13 12.29 -4.21 -8.15
C VAL A 13 13.81 -4.09 -8.35
N PRO A 14 14.53 -3.35 -7.46
CA PRO A 14 15.98 -3.22 -7.57
C PRO A 14 16.67 -4.58 -7.68
N CYS A 15 17.76 -4.64 -8.45
CA CYS A 15 18.56 -5.85 -8.72
C CYS A 15 17.87 -6.90 -9.62
N VAL A 16 16.54 -6.92 -9.71
CA VAL A 16 15.79 -7.84 -10.58
C VAL A 16 15.46 -7.19 -11.92
N LEU A 17 15.00 -5.93 -11.89
CA LEU A 17 14.55 -5.19 -13.06
C LEU A 17 15.25 -3.83 -13.17
N ALA A 18 15.44 -3.38 -14.40
CA ALA A 18 15.98 -2.06 -14.67
C ALA A 18 14.92 -0.98 -14.39
N GLY A 19 15.32 0.08 -13.68
CA GLY A 19 14.47 1.25 -13.45
C GLY A 19 14.08 1.97 -14.74
N ILE A 20 12.99 2.73 -14.69
CA ILE A 20 12.52 3.55 -15.81
C ILE A 20 13.09 4.95 -15.69
N VAL A 21 13.73 5.43 -16.77
CA VAL A 21 14.20 6.81 -16.87
C VAL A 21 13.23 7.62 -17.70
N LEU A 22 12.75 8.72 -17.13
CA LEU A 22 11.96 9.72 -17.83
C LEU A 22 12.80 10.98 -18.03
N ARG A 23 12.59 11.66 -19.14
CA ARG A 23 13.09 13.02 -19.33
C ARG A 23 12.15 13.98 -18.63
N ASN A 24 12.70 14.83 -17.76
CA ASN A 24 11.98 15.97 -17.22
C ASN A 24 12.12 17.13 -18.21
N TYR A 25 11.02 17.82 -18.46
CA TYR A 25 11.00 18.99 -19.34
C TYR A 25 10.77 20.23 -18.49
N ASP A 26 11.36 21.35 -18.90
CA ASP A 26 11.16 22.61 -18.20
C ASP A 26 9.67 22.96 -18.16
N CYS A 27 9.25 23.53 -17.04
CA CYS A 27 7.88 24.00 -16.85
C CYS A 27 7.52 25.03 -17.96
N GLN A 28 6.29 24.95 -18.46
CA GLN A 28 5.76 25.98 -19.36
C GLN A 28 5.63 27.31 -18.60
N ALA A 29 5.63 28.43 -19.32
CA ALA A 29 5.62 29.76 -18.71
C ALA A 29 4.36 30.04 -17.87
N ASP A 30 3.27 29.32 -18.13
CA ASP A 30 1.98 29.38 -17.42
C ASP A 30 1.84 28.33 -16.30
N PHE A 31 2.85 27.47 -16.11
CA PHE A 31 2.83 26.49 -15.04
C PHE A 31 2.95 27.19 -13.68
N THR A 32 1.93 26.98 -12.83
CA THR A 32 1.95 27.41 -11.44
C THR A 32 1.99 26.17 -10.55
N PRO A 33 2.99 26.03 -9.65
CA PRO A 33 3.01 24.91 -8.72
C PRO A 33 1.79 24.96 -7.80
N PRO A 34 1.30 23.80 -7.30
CA PRO A 34 0.24 23.77 -6.30
C PRO A 34 0.58 24.64 -5.08
N GLY A 35 -0.37 25.46 -4.63
CA GLY A 35 -0.14 26.48 -3.59
C GLY A 35 0.40 25.93 -2.25
N TRP A 36 0.11 24.67 -1.93
CA TRP A 36 0.65 24.01 -0.74
C TRP A 36 2.19 23.90 -0.74
N ILE A 37 2.81 23.76 -1.91
CA ILE A 37 4.27 23.63 -2.02
C ILE A 37 4.94 24.91 -1.52
N GLU A 38 4.50 26.05 -2.04
CA GLU A 38 5.05 27.35 -1.65
C GLU A 38 4.76 27.67 -0.19
N ALA A 39 3.51 27.45 0.26
CA ALA A 39 3.09 27.72 1.63
C ALA A 39 3.94 26.94 2.66
N VAL A 40 4.23 25.67 2.38
CA VAL A 40 5.05 24.81 3.25
C VAL A 40 6.52 25.20 3.23
N LEU A 41 7.06 25.56 2.05
CA LEU A 41 8.47 25.95 1.93
C LEU A 41 8.79 27.26 2.65
N GLN A 42 7.83 28.18 2.76
CA GLN A 42 7.96 29.43 3.52
C GLN A 42 7.91 29.23 5.04
N HIS A 43 7.31 28.14 5.53
CA HIS A 43 7.11 27.85 6.95
C HIS A 43 7.78 26.52 7.36
N SER A 44 9.11 26.44 7.28
CA SER A 44 9.89 25.20 7.43
C SER A 44 9.76 24.48 8.79
N ASN A 45 9.19 25.11 9.82
CA ASN A 45 9.24 24.61 11.20
C ASN A 45 8.02 23.79 11.65
N SER A 46 6.93 23.74 10.89
CA SER A 46 5.67 23.16 11.39
C SER A 46 5.49 21.67 11.07
N ASN A 47 6.06 21.18 9.96
CA ASN A 47 5.94 19.77 9.56
C ASN A 47 7.12 19.32 8.68
N PRO A 48 8.16 18.69 9.25
CA PRO A 48 9.35 18.26 8.50
C PRO A 48 9.04 17.28 7.35
N ARG A 49 8.03 16.40 7.51
CA ARG A 49 7.65 15.42 6.49
C ARG A 49 7.03 16.11 5.27
N LEU A 50 6.10 17.03 5.52
CA LEU A 50 5.45 17.80 4.46
C LEU A 50 6.44 18.74 3.78
N TRP A 51 7.35 19.35 4.54
CA TRP A 51 8.43 20.17 4.00
C TRP A 51 9.36 19.39 3.08
N GLU A 52 9.75 18.17 3.46
CA GLU A 52 10.57 17.32 2.60
C GLU A 52 9.85 16.96 1.29
N LYS A 53 8.55 16.67 1.35
CA LYS A 53 7.72 16.44 0.15
C LYS A 53 7.65 17.69 -0.73
N ALA A 54 7.42 18.87 -0.15
CA ALA A 54 7.37 20.14 -0.87
C ALA A 54 8.73 20.45 -1.54
N ARG A 55 9.84 20.27 -0.81
CA ARG A 55 11.19 20.47 -1.32
C ARG A 55 11.50 19.53 -2.49
N GLN A 56 11.14 18.27 -2.38
CA GLN A 56 11.33 17.30 -3.47
C GLN A 56 10.49 17.69 -4.69
N ALA A 57 9.20 18.03 -4.51
CA ALA A 57 8.33 18.46 -5.61
C ALA A 57 8.86 19.72 -6.30
N ASP A 58 9.24 20.76 -5.55
CA ASP A 58 9.82 21.99 -6.07
C ASP A 58 11.13 21.76 -6.83
N SER A 59 11.95 20.79 -6.40
CA SER A 59 13.19 20.49 -7.12
C SER A 59 12.98 19.95 -8.54
N TYR A 60 11.77 19.50 -8.91
CA TYR A 60 11.43 19.09 -10.28
C TYR A 60 10.96 20.24 -11.17
N THR A 61 10.57 21.38 -10.59
CA THR A 61 10.07 22.56 -11.32
C THR A 61 11.19 23.55 -11.66
N ARG A 62 12.33 23.47 -10.95
CA ARG A 62 13.51 24.32 -11.19
C ARG A 62 14.18 23.98 -12.53
N PRO A 63 14.32 24.95 -13.47
CA PRO A 63 14.91 24.72 -14.78
C PRO A 63 16.31 24.10 -14.69
N GLY A 64 16.54 23.02 -15.45
CA GLY A 64 17.82 22.32 -15.49
C GLY A 64 18.26 21.60 -14.20
N ALA A 65 17.54 21.71 -13.07
CA ALA A 65 17.95 21.12 -11.80
C ALA A 65 17.84 19.59 -11.78
N ARG A 66 16.82 19.05 -12.45
CA ARG A 66 16.57 17.60 -12.58
C ARG A 66 16.17 17.26 -14.01
N PRO A 67 17.11 17.13 -14.96
CA PRO A 67 16.78 16.83 -16.36
C PRO A 67 16.24 15.40 -16.58
N TYR A 68 16.47 14.50 -15.64
CA TYR A 68 16.01 13.11 -15.68
C TYR A 68 15.35 12.70 -14.36
N ILE A 69 14.35 11.84 -14.46
CA ILE A 69 13.65 11.22 -13.33
C ILE A 69 13.92 9.71 -13.41
N HIS A 70 14.54 9.18 -12.36
CA HIS A 70 14.82 7.74 -12.23
C HIS A 70 13.75 7.12 -11.34
N LEU A 71 12.90 6.27 -11.93
CA LEU A 71 11.83 5.59 -11.24
C LEU A 71 12.23 4.15 -10.93
N LEU A 72 11.99 3.76 -9.68
CA LEU A 72 12.18 2.42 -9.13
C LEU A 72 10.85 1.89 -8.62
N ASP A 73 10.83 0.62 -8.22
CA ASP A 73 9.68 -0.02 -7.60
C ASP A 73 9.06 0.80 -6.44
N GLY A 74 7.73 0.90 -6.45
CA GLY A 74 6.99 1.64 -5.43
C GLY A 74 7.06 1.02 -4.04
N GLY A 75 7.27 -0.30 -3.95
CA GLY A 75 7.38 -1.04 -2.70
C GLY A 75 8.51 -0.57 -1.79
N VAL A 76 9.59 -0.02 -2.36
CA VAL A 76 10.71 0.58 -1.60
C VAL A 76 10.25 1.81 -0.78
N VAL A 77 9.24 2.51 -1.29
CA VAL A 77 8.66 3.69 -0.65
C VAL A 77 7.50 3.28 0.25
N ASP A 78 6.54 2.54 -0.30
CA ASP A 78 5.29 2.16 0.35
C ASP A 78 4.68 0.92 -0.33
N ASN A 79 4.83 -0.24 0.32
CA ASN A 79 4.32 -1.52 -0.18
C ASN A 79 2.78 -1.63 -0.12
N LEU A 80 2.09 -0.78 0.66
CA LEU A 80 0.64 -0.83 0.81
C LEU A 80 -0.09 0.30 0.08
N GLY A 81 0.64 1.28 -0.47
CA GLY A 81 0.06 2.45 -1.14
C GLY A 81 -0.78 3.34 -0.23
N LEU A 82 -0.46 3.39 1.06
CA LEU A 82 -1.16 4.15 2.09
C LEU A 82 -0.69 5.61 2.22
N GLU A 83 0.48 5.98 1.74
CA GLU A 83 1.00 7.36 1.80
C GLU A 83 0.05 8.38 1.14
N PRO A 84 -0.51 8.14 -0.07
CA PRO A 84 -1.54 9.01 -0.65
C PRO A 84 -2.84 9.04 0.18
N VAL A 85 -3.24 7.92 0.76
CA VAL A 85 -4.43 7.81 1.63
C VAL A 85 -4.25 8.66 2.88
N LEU A 86 -3.11 8.51 3.57
CA LEU A 86 -2.72 9.34 4.70
C LEU A 86 -2.69 10.83 4.33
N TRP A 87 -2.14 11.17 3.17
CA TRP A 87 -2.13 12.56 2.73
C TRP A 87 -3.55 13.12 2.54
N SER A 88 -4.49 12.32 2.01
CA SER A 88 -5.89 12.75 1.88
C SER A 88 -6.63 12.93 3.20
N LEU A 89 -6.23 12.20 4.25
CA LEU A 89 -6.83 12.22 5.58
C LEU A 89 -6.24 13.32 6.48
N ASP A 90 -4.93 13.56 6.37
CA ASP A 90 -4.19 14.51 7.20
C ASP A 90 -4.16 15.94 6.63
N SER A 91 -4.39 16.12 5.32
CA SER A 91 -4.19 17.39 4.63
C SER A 91 -5.40 17.84 3.83
N GLU A 92 -5.64 19.15 3.86
CA GLU A 92 -6.64 19.87 3.06
C GLU A 92 -6.14 20.15 1.62
N ASP A 93 -4.82 20.01 1.40
CA ASP A 93 -4.14 20.38 0.15
C ASP A 93 -4.14 19.27 -0.91
N SER A 94 -4.63 18.08 -0.56
CA SER A 94 -4.75 16.99 -1.53
C SER A 94 -5.87 17.29 -2.54
N PRO A 95 -5.69 17.03 -3.84
CA PRO A 95 -6.73 17.20 -4.86
C PRO A 95 -8.03 16.43 -4.57
N TRP A 96 -7.96 15.42 -3.70
CA TRP A 96 -9.07 14.58 -3.26
C TRP A 96 -9.14 14.51 -1.72
N SER A 97 -8.83 15.61 -1.03
CA SER A 97 -8.79 15.69 0.43
C SER A 97 -10.09 15.15 1.07
N VAL A 98 -9.97 14.00 1.72
CA VAL A 98 -11.03 13.41 2.53
C VAL A 98 -11.26 14.29 3.76
N ARG A 99 -10.22 14.92 4.31
CA ARG A 99 -10.33 15.88 5.42
C ARG A 99 -11.32 17.01 5.09
N ASN A 100 -11.18 17.65 3.92
CA ASN A 100 -12.12 18.68 3.49
C ASN A 100 -13.54 18.12 3.31
N MET A 101 -13.68 16.93 2.73
CA MET A 101 -15.00 16.30 2.57
C MET A 101 -15.69 16.03 3.91
N LEU A 102 -14.92 15.76 4.98
CA LEU A 102 -15.42 15.60 6.34
C LEU A 102 -15.81 16.94 6.97
N LEU A 103 -14.94 17.95 6.87
CA LEU A 103 -15.20 19.32 7.34
C LEU A 103 -16.44 19.93 6.68
N GLU A 104 -16.60 19.70 5.37
CA GLU A 104 -17.75 20.13 4.57
C GLU A 104 -18.99 19.24 4.76
N LYS A 105 -18.90 18.19 5.59
CA LYS A 105 -19.99 17.21 5.87
C LYS A 105 -20.53 16.49 4.64
N ARG A 106 -19.72 16.37 3.59
CA ARG A 106 -20.06 15.67 2.34
C ARG A 106 -20.00 14.15 2.48
N VAL A 107 -19.18 13.65 3.40
CA VAL A 107 -18.98 12.22 3.65
C VAL A 107 -19.23 11.92 5.12
N LYS A 108 -20.00 10.85 5.39
CA LYS A 108 -20.26 10.35 6.75
C LYS A 108 -19.67 8.98 7.03
N LYS A 109 -19.22 8.26 6.00
CA LYS A 109 -18.63 6.93 6.13
C LYS A 109 -17.37 6.87 5.29
N VAL A 110 -16.25 6.58 5.93
CA VAL A 110 -14.96 6.40 5.27
C VAL A 110 -14.57 4.93 5.42
N VAL A 111 -14.36 4.24 4.29
CA VAL A 111 -14.02 2.82 4.26
C VAL A 111 -12.65 2.67 3.62
N ILE A 112 -11.74 2.02 4.34
CA ILE A 112 -10.37 1.77 3.90
C ILE A 112 -10.12 0.27 3.96
N ILE A 113 -9.96 -0.34 2.79
CA ILE A 113 -9.63 -1.77 2.63
C ILE A 113 -8.18 -1.86 2.20
N VAL A 114 -7.32 -2.30 3.12
CA VAL A 114 -5.89 -2.49 2.90
C VAL A 114 -5.67 -3.94 2.50
N VAL A 115 -5.13 -4.19 1.32
CA VAL A 115 -4.81 -5.55 0.87
C VAL A 115 -3.30 -5.75 0.91
N ASN A 116 -2.85 -6.57 1.85
CA ASN A 116 -1.43 -6.90 2.01
C ASN A 116 -1.15 -8.29 1.43
N ALA A 117 -0.58 -8.30 0.22
CA ALA A 117 -0.22 -9.52 -0.50
C ALA A 117 1.25 -9.93 -0.29
N SER A 118 1.91 -9.40 0.75
CA SER A 118 3.30 -9.75 1.04
C SER A 118 3.45 -11.24 1.31
N CYS A 119 4.35 -11.88 0.55
CA CYS A 119 4.65 -13.30 0.69
C CYS A 119 5.86 -13.48 1.62
N LYS A 120 5.73 -14.37 2.60
CA LYS A 120 6.80 -14.72 3.54
C LYS A 120 7.26 -16.17 3.31
N PRO A 121 8.02 -16.45 2.24
CA PRO A 121 8.50 -17.81 1.98
C PRO A 121 9.42 -18.28 3.12
N GLU A 122 9.43 -19.58 3.39
CA GLU A 122 10.38 -20.15 4.36
C GLU A 122 11.81 -19.86 3.91
N ARG A 123 12.59 -19.19 4.75
CA ARG A 123 13.96 -18.88 4.44
C ARG A 123 14.85 -20.09 4.74
N LEU A 124 15.51 -20.64 3.72
CA LEU A 124 16.35 -21.83 3.85
C LEU A 124 17.74 -21.54 4.42
N TRP A 125 18.20 -20.29 4.32
CA TRP A 125 19.48 -19.83 4.84
C TRP A 125 19.62 -19.93 6.38
N ASP A 126 18.50 -19.95 7.12
CA ASP A 126 18.48 -20.13 8.58
C ASP A 126 18.73 -21.60 8.96
N LYS A 127 18.73 -22.51 7.97
CA LYS A 127 18.93 -23.95 8.13
C LYS A 127 20.32 -24.41 7.64
N GLY A 128 21.14 -23.52 7.07
CA GLY A 128 22.46 -23.82 6.51
C GLY A 128 23.61 -23.18 7.28
N VAL A 129 24.81 -23.76 7.18
CA VAL A 129 26.05 -23.20 7.76
C VAL A 129 26.73 -22.22 6.80
N ASP A 130 26.31 -22.22 5.53
CA ASP A 130 26.90 -21.40 4.48
C ASP A 130 26.60 -19.92 4.69
N ARG A 131 27.59 -19.08 4.36
CA ARG A 131 27.44 -17.62 4.45
C ARG A 131 26.50 -17.13 3.35
N PRO A 132 25.57 -16.20 3.66
CA PRO A 132 24.74 -15.57 2.64
C PRO A 132 25.58 -14.87 1.58
N THR A 133 25.14 -14.96 0.34
CA THR A 133 25.69 -14.23 -0.81
C THR A 133 25.40 -12.73 -0.69
N VAL A 134 26.16 -11.89 -1.42
CA VAL A 134 25.94 -10.43 -1.44
C VAL A 134 24.54 -10.07 -1.93
N THR A 135 24.01 -10.83 -2.89
CA THR A 135 22.65 -10.66 -3.41
C THR A 135 21.60 -11.03 -2.37
N GLU A 136 21.74 -12.14 -1.66
CA GLU A 136 20.82 -12.53 -0.58
C GLU A 136 20.81 -11.51 0.56
N MET A 137 21.98 -10.99 0.95
CA MET A 137 22.06 -9.94 1.97
C MET A 137 21.37 -8.65 1.53
N LEU A 138 21.52 -8.27 0.25
CA LEU A 138 20.89 -7.07 -0.29
C LEU A 138 19.37 -7.22 -0.38
N ASP A 139 18.89 -8.36 -0.88
CA ASP A 139 17.46 -8.66 -0.99
C ASP A 139 16.80 -8.66 0.40
N VAL A 140 17.42 -9.30 1.39
CA VAL A 140 16.89 -9.32 2.75
C VAL A 140 16.91 -7.92 3.38
N SER A 141 17.93 -7.11 3.10
CA SER A 141 17.99 -5.73 3.58
C SER A 141 16.87 -4.88 3.00
N ILE A 142 16.59 -5.01 1.69
CA ILE A 142 15.47 -4.33 1.03
C ILE A 142 14.14 -4.78 1.65
N GLN A 143 13.92 -6.09 1.78
CA GLN A 143 12.72 -6.64 2.40
C GLN A 143 12.52 -6.13 3.83
N ALA A 144 13.57 -6.13 4.66
CA ALA A 144 13.48 -5.64 6.04
C ALA A 144 13.11 -4.16 6.13
N ILE A 145 13.66 -3.32 5.24
CA ILE A 145 13.29 -1.90 5.16
C ILE A 145 11.82 -1.75 4.73
N MET A 146 11.39 -2.49 3.72
CA MET A 146 10.01 -2.48 3.24
C MET A 146 9.01 -2.92 4.32
N GLU A 147 9.32 -4.00 5.05
CA GLU A 147 8.51 -4.50 6.16
C GLU A 147 8.42 -3.48 7.31
N SER A 148 9.56 -2.89 7.69
CA SER A 148 9.62 -1.85 8.74
C SER A 148 8.77 -0.63 8.38
N LYS A 149 8.90 -0.12 7.15
CA LYS A 149 8.07 0.98 6.66
C LYS A 149 6.59 0.62 6.58
N THR A 150 6.28 -0.57 6.09
CA THR A 150 4.91 -1.08 6.00
C THR A 150 4.24 -1.06 7.38
N LEU A 151 4.97 -1.49 8.41
CA LEU A 151 4.50 -1.45 9.79
C LEU A 151 4.26 -0.01 10.27
N GLU A 152 5.20 0.90 10.03
CA GLU A 152 5.08 2.31 10.43
C GLU A 152 3.88 2.99 9.76
N VAL A 153 3.74 2.84 8.44
CA VAL A 153 2.67 3.48 7.67
C VAL A 153 1.30 2.92 8.07
N ARG A 154 1.20 1.61 8.32
CA ARG A 154 -0.03 1.00 8.85
C ARG A 154 -0.37 1.52 10.25
N ALA A 155 0.61 1.61 11.14
CA ALA A 155 0.39 2.14 12.49
C ALA A 155 -0.11 3.58 12.44
N ARG A 156 0.49 4.41 11.57
CA ARG A 156 0.07 5.79 11.34
C ARG A 156 -1.35 5.88 10.77
N LEU A 157 -1.72 5.01 9.82
CA LEU A 157 -3.09 4.97 9.29
C LEU A 157 -4.11 4.74 10.41
N ASN A 158 -3.85 3.77 11.28
CA ASN A 158 -4.73 3.47 12.40
C ASN A 158 -4.80 4.64 13.39
N GLU A 159 -3.68 5.30 13.66
CA GLU A 159 -3.63 6.48 14.52
C GLU A 159 -4.46 7.64 13.95
N VAL A 160 -4.23 8.00 12.69
CA VAL A 160 -4.94 9.08 11.99
C VAL A 160 -6.43 8.79 11.92
N CYS A 161 -6.83 7.58 11.51
CA CYS A 161 -8.24 7.20 11.47
C CYS A 161 -8.88 7.24 12.86
N GLY A 162 -8.18 6.79 13.90
CA GLY A 162 -8.66 6.85 15.28
C GLY A 162 -8.80 8.27 15.82
N GLN A 163 -7.92 9.20 15.42
CA GLN A 163 -8.03 10.62 15.75
C GLN A 163 -9.22 11.27 15.03
N LEU A 164 -9.33 11.07 13.71
CA LEU A 164 -10.44 11.59 12.92
C LEU A 164 -11.79 11.02 13.36
N GLN A 165 -11.85 9.74 13.72
CA GLN A 165 -13.06 9.13 14.26
C GLN A 165 -13.55 9.83 15.54
N LYS A 166 -12.63 10.27 16.41
CA LYS A 166 -12.97 11.04 17.61
C LYS A 166 -13.36 12.48 17.28
N GLU A 167 -12.60 13.13 16.40
CA GLU A 167 -12.83 14.51 15.96
C GLU A 167 -14.22 14.67 15.33
N PHE A 168 -14.60 13.77 14.43
CA PHE A 168 -15.85 13.84 13.67
C PHE A 168 -16.98 12.96 14.23
N ALA A 169 -16.81 12.35 15.41
CA ALA A 169 -17.88 11.61 16.10
C ALA A 169 -19.16 12.45 16.31
N PRO A 170 -19.11 13.74 16.69
CA PRO A 170 -20.30 14.56 16.86
C PRO A 170 -21.11 14.76 15.57
N ASP A 171 -20.46 14.70 14.40
CA ASP A 171 -21.11 14.81 13.09
C ASP A 171 -21.69 13.47 12.58
N GLY A 172 -21.48 12.40 13.35
CA GLY A 172 -21.90 11.04 13.03
C GLY A 172 -21.04 10.39 11.96
N VAL A 173 -19.79 10.82 11.81
CA VAL A 173 -18.84 10.19 10.86
C VAL A 173 -18.35 8.86 11.43
N LYS A 174 -18.28 7.83 10.58
CA LYS A 174 -17.73 6.51 10.90
C LYS A 174 -16.57 6.14 9.96
N PHE A 175 -15.51 5.58 10.54
CA PHE A 175 -14.34 5.04 9.84
C PHE A 175 -14.30 3.53 9.99
N TYR A 176 -14.15 2.83 8.87
CA TYR A 176 -13.99 1.37 8.83
C TYR A 176 -12.65 1.07 8.16
N VAL A 177 -11.70 0.56 8.93
CA VAL A 177 -10.38 0.17 8.42
C VAL A 177 -10.27 -1.34 8.55
N THR A 178 -10.08 -2.02 7.41
CA THR A 178 -9.87 -3.47 7.37
C THR A 178 -8.59 -3.78 6.62
N GLU A 179 -7.80 -4.70 7.15
CA GLU A 179 -6.65 -5.28 6.46
C GLU A 179 -6.98 -6.70 6.05
N VAL A 180 -6.74 -7.04 4.79
CA VAL A 180 -6.78 -8.40 4.25
C VAL A 180 -5.34 -8.86 4.04
N SER A 181 -4.92 -9.87 4.81
CA SER A 181 -3.54 -10.38 4.78
C SER A 181 -3.50 -11.90 4.91
N PHE A 182 -2.52 -12.55 4.27
CA PHE A 182 -2.28 -13.99 4.46
C PHE A 182 -1.92 -14.36 5.91
N ASP A 183 -1.46 -13.39 6.71
CA ASP A 183 -1.20 -13.58 8.14
C ASP A 183 -2.49 -13.94 8.94
N GLN A 184 -3.67 -13.59 8.41
CA GLN A 184 -4.97 -13.87 9.04
C GLN A 184 -5.55 -15.24 8.67
N ILE A 185 -4.87 -16.01 7.81
CA ILE A 185 -5.32 -17.35 7.43
C ILE A 185 -5.08 -18.32 8.59
N ALA A 186 -6.16 -18.86 9.15
CA ALA A 186 -6.10 -19.76 10.32
C ALA A 186 -5.34 -21.08 10.05
N SER A 187 -5.44 -21.62 8.83
CA SER A 187 -4.76 -22.87 8.47
C SER A 187 -3.30 -22.62 8.13
N THR A 188 -2.37 -23.15 8.93
CA THR A 188 -0.93 -23.03 8.68
C THR A 188 -0.51 -23.60 7.32
N SER A 189 -1.15 -24.67 6.84
CA SER A 189 -0.84 -25.25 5.52
C SER A 189 -1.35 -24.35 4.38
N ALA A 190 -2.52 -23.74 4.52
CA ALA A 190 -3.03 -22.75 3.57
C ALA A 190 -2.14 -21.51 3.58
N GLN A 191 -1.79 -20.99 4.75
CA GLN A 191 -0.90 -19.85 4.90
C GLN A 191 0.47 -20.09 4.24
N ARG A 192 1.09 -21.26 4.46
CA ARG A 192 2.33 -21.64 3.77
C ARG A 192 2.17 -21.69 2.24
N TYR A 193 1.04 -22.22 1.76
CA TYR A 193 0.75 -22.25 0.33
C TYR A 193 0.70 -20.84 -0.27
N PHE A 194 -0.06 -19.93 0.32
CA PHE A 194 -0.19 -18.55 -0.19
C PHE A 194 1.10 -17.74 -0.05
N ASN A 195 1.81 -17.87 1.08
CA ASN A 195 3.13 -17.25 1.29
C ASN A 195 4.23 -17.81 0.38
N GLY A 196 4.03 -19.00 -0.20
CA GLY A 196 4.95 -19.63 -1.14
C GLY A 196 4.60 -19.39 -2.61
N LEU A 197 3.55 -18.63 -2.92
CA LEU A 197 3.24 -18.28 -4.30
C LEU A 197 4.34 -17.36 -4.86
N PRO A 198 4.79 -17.59 -6.10
CA PRO A 198 5.81 -16.75 -6.70
C PRO A 198 5.24 -15.37 -7.02
N THR A 199 6.06 -14.33 -6.85
CA THR A 199 5.74 -12.96 -7.27
C THR A 199 6.05 -12.77 -8.75
N ASP A 200 5.29 -13.48 -9.59
CA ASP A 200 5.45 -13.47 -11.05
C ASP A 200 4.34 -12.67 -11.72
N LEU A 201 4.63 -12.15 -12.92
CA LEU A 201 3.62 -11.49 -13.78
C LEU A 201 2.52 -12.45 -14.26
N GLN A 202 2.70 -13.75 -14.06
CA GLN A 202 1.75 -14.79 -14.44
C GLN A 202 1.64 -15.83 -13.32
N LEU A 203 0.40 -16.13 -12.92
CA LEU A 203 0.08 -17.20 -11.99
C LEU A 203 -0.80 -18.24 -12.67
N PRO A 204 -0.70 -19.53 -12.30
CA PRO A 204 -1.64 -20.55 -12.76
C PRO A 204 -3.07 -20.15 -12.40
N GLN A 205 -4.04 -20.41 -13.29
CA GLN A 205 -5.44 -20.04 -13.09
C GLN A 205 -5.99 -20.52 -11.73
N LYS A 206 -5.63 -21.74 -11.32
CA LYS A 206 -6.02 -22.30 -10.01
C LYS A 206 -5.51 -21.49 -8.83
N ALA A 207 -4.29 -20.92 -8.92
CA ALA A 207 -3.74 -20.06 -7.88
C ALA A 207 -4.48 -18.72 -7.83
N VAL A 208 -4.83 -18.15 -8.99
CA VAL A 208 -5.65 -16.92 -9.08
C VAL A 208 -7.03 -17.13 -8.47
N GLU A 209 -7.70 -18.24 -8.79
CA GLU A 209 -8.99 -18.60 -8.20
C GLU A 209 -8.89 -18.78 -6.68
N ALA A 210 -7.86 -19.47 -6.20
CA ALA A 210 -7.60 -19.62 -4.77
C ALA A 210 -7.37 -18.26 -4.07
N LEU A 211 -6.60 -17.34 -4.68
CA LEU A 211 -6.36 -15.99 -4.18
C LEU A 211 -7.64 -15.17 -4.07
N ARG A 212 -8.51 -15.25 -5.10
CA ARG A 212 -9.81 -14.56 -5.08
C ARG A 212 -10.71 -15.08 -3.96
N LEU A 213 -10.76 -16.40 -3.79
CA LEU A 213 -11.57 -17.03 -2.73
C LEU A 213 -11.07 -16.67 -1.34
N VAL A 214 -9.76 -16.79 -1.09
CA VAL A 214 -9.20 -16.47 0.23
C VAL A 214 -9.31 -14.98 0.55
N GLY A 215 -9.05 -14.09 -0.41
CA GLY A 215 -9.17 -12.64 -0.21
C GLY A 215 -10.61 -12.22 0.08
N GLY A 216 -11.57 -12.77 -0.66
CA GLY A 216 -13.00 -12.52 -0.41
C GLY A 216 -13.43 -13.03 0.97
N ARG A 217 -12.97 -14.22 1.37
CA ARG A 217 -13.25 -14.79 2.69
C ARG A 217 -12.70 -13.91 3.82
N LEU A 218 -11.41 -13.57 3.76
CA LEU A 218 -10.74 -12.76 4.78
C LEU A 218 -11.44 -11.39 4.96
N LEU A 219 -11.87 -10.77 3.86
CA LEU A 219 -12.63 -9.53 3.92
C LEU A 219 -13.99 -9.72 4.61
N LEU A 220 -14.74 -10.77 4.26
CA LEU A 220 -16.06 -11.05 4.82
C LEU A 220 -16.00 -11.47 6.30
N GLU A 221 -14.91 -12.10 6.72
CA GLU A 221 -14.65 -12.46 8.12
C GLU A 221 -14.14 -11.27 8.95
N SER A 222 -13.79 -10.14 8.33
CA SER A 222 -13.29 -8.96 9.04
C SER A 222 -14.39 -8.26 9.84
N GLU A 223 -14.13 -8.03 11.14
CA GLU A 223 -15.04 -7.34 12.06
C GLU A 223 -15.46 -5.96 11.55
N ALA A 224 -14.51 -5.12 11.13
CA ALA A 224 -14.79 -3.78 10.60
C ALA A 224 -15.65 -3.81 9.32
N TYR A 225 -15.49 -4.85 8.49
CA TYR A 225 -16.29 -5.02 7.29
C TYR A 225 -17.71 -5.51 7.62
N GLN A 226 -17.86 -6.40 8.60
CA GLN A 226 -19.18 -6.83 9.10
C GLN A 226 -19.95 -5.69 9.75
N GLU A 227 -19.26 -4.82 10.51
CA GLU A 227 -19.85 -3.60 11.07
C GLU A 227 -20.34 -2.67 9.95
N LEU A 228 -19.51 -2.45 8.92
CA LEU A 228 -19.89 -1.68 7.74
C LEU A 228 -21.15 -2.23 7.06
N LEU A 229 -21.22 -3.54 6.84
CA LEU A 229 -22.38 -4.19 6.22
C LEU A 229 -23.65 -3.97 7.06
N THR A 230 -23.55 -4.15 8.37
CA THR A 230 -24.66 -3.94 9.31
C THR A 230 -25.15 -2.49 9.26
N ASP A 231 -24.21 -1.53 9.27
CA ASP A 231 -24.51 -0.10 9.18
C ASP A 231 -25.10 0.33 7.82
N LEU A 232 -24.92 -0.47 6.77
CA LEU A 232 -25.52 -0.25 5.46
C LEU A 232 -26.86 -0.99 5.29
N GLY A 233 -27.34 -1.67 6.33
CA GLY A 233 -28.59 -2.46 6.29
C GLY A 233 -28.45 -3.82 5.60
N GLY A 234 -27.21 -4.27 5.36
CA GLY A 234 -26.91 -5.63 4.91
C GLY A 234 -26.84 -6.62 6.07
N SER A 235 -26.86 -7.92 5.77
CA SER A 235 -26.59 -8.97 6.75
C SER A 235 -25.12 -9.40 6.68
N ALA A 236 -24.51 -9.64 7.84
CA ALA A 236 -23.18 -10.25 7.91
C ALA A 236 -23.21 -11.63 7.22
N VAL A 237 -22.30 -11.85 6.27
CA VAL A 237 -22.20 -13.11 5.53
C VAL A 237 -21.15 -13.98 6.20
N SER A 238 -21.58 -15.03 6.91
CA SER A 238 -20.69 -16.09 7.35
C SER A 238 -20.51 -17.10 6.22
N LEU A 239 -19.32 -17.16 5.61
CA LEU A 239 -18.98 -18.19 4.61
C LEU A 239 -18.33 -19.39 5.30
N GLU A 240 -19.06 -20.51 5.41
CA GLU A 240 -18.44 -21.83 5.63
C GLU A 240 -17.83 -22.34 4.32
N LEU A 241 -16.63 -21.85 3.99
CA LEU A 241 -15.83 -22.40 2.88
C LEU A 241 -14.66 -23.18 3.44
N GLU A 242 -14.79 -24.52 3.48
CA GLU A 242 -13.67 -25.42 3.78
C GLU A 242 -12.57 -25.28 2.73
N TRP A 243 -11.39 -24.79 3.16
CA TRP A 243 -10.18 -24.88 2.35
C TRP A 243 -9.76 -26.35 2.23
N ARG A 244 -10.05 -26.98 1.09
CA ARG A 244 -9.49 -28.28 0.74
C ARG A 244 -8.16 -28.06 0.03
N ALA A 245 -7.07 -28.11 0.78
CA ALA A 245 -5.73 -28.19 0.21
C ALA A 245 -5.69 -29.33 -0.82
N GLY A 246 -5.56 -28.98 -2.10
CA GLY A 246 -5.48 -29.95 -3.18
C GLY A 246 -4.24 -30.81 -3.00
N LYS A 247 -4.40 -32.01 -2.44
CA LYS A 247 -3.42 -33.08 -2.65
C LYS A 247 -3.37 -33.37 -4.15
N PRO A 248 -2.19 -33.43 -4.80
CA PRO A 248 -2.10 -34.06 -6.10
C PRO A 248 -2.51 -35.51 -5.91
N LYS A 249 -3.68 -35.89 -6.43
CA LYS A 249 -3.99 -37.31 -6.64
C LYS A 249 -3.10 -37.78 -7.79
N HIS A 250 -1.89 -38.22 -7.46
CA HIS A 250 -1.28 -39.29 -8.21
C HIS A 250 -2.04 -40.57 -7.87
N GLN A 251 -2.57 -41.25 -8.89
CA GLN A 251 -2.59 -42.70 -9.04
C GLN A 251 -3.46 -43.11 -10.22
N PRO A 252 -3.19 -44.25 -10.86
CA PRO A 252 -1.90 -44.82 -11.28
C PRO A 252 -1.68 -44.66 -12.78
#